data_AF-A0A939VT59-F1
#
_entry.id   AF-A0A939VT59-F1
#
_cell.length_a   1.000
_cell.length_b   1.000
_cell.length_c   1.000
_cell.angle_alpha   90.00
_cell.angle_beta   90.00
_cell.angle_gamma   90.00
#
_symmetry.space_group_name_H-M   'P 1'
#
loop_
_entity.id
_entity.type
_entity.pdbx_description
1 polymer ?
#
loop_
_entity_poly.entity_id
_entity_poly.type
_entity_poly.pdbx_seq_one_letter_code
_entity_poly.pdbx_strand_id
1 'polypeptide(L)'
;MYSPEIFGIAFGLFMALGIFALKTAVGNYYFLALPGRSAVKAFFLILMQAVYAAVFLIAFEFLKKFDFFRMTDATAFLKNGVIFHLLLCAGLIYWGIRLLIRPEEKCPDRIDSKGWLLLTVPCPVCASAIFLVCAFALMLFPGFAERLCWMIPAAFFLMNLFFLGILAVIGKMFRIQPLILTGRMMILIAVYFILILLIAPQFQAAGKLYAIARAGDGGFSISHLHMVVVLLAGIAALGGLFWNVSVEKRG
;
A
#
# COMPACT_ATOMS: atom_id res chain seq x y z
N MET A 1 -11.94 14.06 25.08
CA MET A 1 -12.79 13.75 23.92
C MET A 1 -11.93 13.90 22.68
N TYR A 2 -11.68 12.84 21.93
CA TYR A 2 -10.89 12.93 20.70
C TYR A 2 -11.75 13.56 19.59
N SER A 3 -11.22 14.57 18.89
CA SER A 3 -11.93 15.17 17.77
C SER A 3 -12.05 14.16 16.62
N PRO A 4 -13.11 14.23 15.80
CA PRO A 4 -13.28 13.34 14.64
C PRO A 4 -12.08 13.38 13.67
N GLU A 5 -11.29 14.45 13.67
CA GLU A 5 -10.08 14.61 12.86
C GLU A 5 -8.97 13.64 13.31
N ILE A 6 -8.77 13.49 14.62
CA ILE A 6 -7.77 12.56 15.20
C ILE A 6 -8.09 11.13 14.78
N PHE A 7 -9.37 10.75 14.83
CA PHE A 7 -9.82 9.43 14.40
C PHE A 7 -9.58 9.21 12.91
N GLY A 8 -9.87 10.21 12.07
CA GLY A 8 -9.62 10.15 10.63
C GLY A 8 -8.13 9.95 10.28
N ILE A 9 -7.24 10.69 10.94
CA ILE A 9 -5.78 10.54 10.77
C ILE A 9 -5.33 9.16 11.23
N ALA A 10 -5.72 8.74 12.43
CA ALA A 10 -5.35 7.44 12.98
C ALA A 10 -5.82 6.28 12.08
N PHE A 11 -7.05 6.36 11.55
CA PHE A 11 -7.58 5.39 10.61
C PHE A 11 -6.79 5.39 9.29
N GLY A 12 -6.44 6.56 8.77
CA GLY A 12 -5.58 6.69 7.59
C GLY A 12 -4.20 6.03 7.79
N LEU A 13 -3.58 6.25 8.95
CA LEU A 13 -2.31 5.62 9.32
C LEU A 13 -2.43 4.09 9.42
N PHE A 14 -3.50 3.60 10.04
CA PHE A 14 -3.80 2.18 10.16
C PHE A 14 -4.00 1.54 8.78
N MET A 15 -4.76 2.19 7.89
CA MET A 15 -4.97 1.73 6.52
C MET A 15 -3.65 1.69 5.74
N ALA A 16 -2.83 2.74 5.84
CA ALA A 16 -1.51 2.79 5.20
C ALA A 16 -0.63 1.63 5.66
N LEU A 17 -0.52 1.40 6.97
CA LEU A 17 0.16 0.23 7.53
C LEU A 17 -0.40 -1.09 7.00
N GLY A 18 -1.73 -1.20 6.92
CA GLY A 18 -2.43 -2.38 6.40
C GLY A 18 -2.06 -2.70 4.96
N ILE A 19 -1.99 -1.71 4.08
CA ILE A 19 -1.59 -1.92 2.67
C ILE A 19 -0.13 -2.37 2.57
N PHE A 20 0.77 -1.81 3.39
CA PHE A 20 2.16 -2.27 3.42
C PHE A 20 2.28 -3.69 3.98
N ALA A 21 1.48 -4.02 4.99
CA ALA A 21 1.41 -5.37 5.54
C ALA A 21 0.90 -6.36 4.48
N LEU A 22 -0.13 -5.99 3.71
CA LEU A 22 -0.64 -6.79 2.61
C LEU A 22 0.41 -7.00 1.52
N LYS A 23 1.12 -5.95 1.08
CA LYS A 23 2.23 -6.07 0.11
C LYS A 23 3.27 -7.09 0.57
N THR A 24 3.69 -6.98 1.83
CA THR A 24 4.69 -7.87 2.44
C THR A 24 4.15 -9.31 2.55
N ALA A 25 2.89 -9.46 2.95
CA ALA A 25 2.21 -10.75 3.07
C ALA A 25 2.11 -11.48 1.74
N VAL A 26 1.82 -10.79 0.63
CA VAL A 26 1.79 -11.38 -0.72
C VAL A 26 3.17 -11.93 -1.11
N GLY A 27 4.24 -11.18 -0.85
CA GLY A 27 5.61 -11.65 -1.12
C GLY A 27 6.00 -12.86 -0.26
N ASN A 28 5.64 -12.85 1.01
CA ASN A 28 5.85 -13.97 1.93
C ASN A 28 5.03 -15.21 1.55
N TYR A 29 3.77 -15.03 1.14
CA TYR A 29 2.89 -16.10 0.72
C TYR A 29 3.49 -16.88 -0.47
N TYR A 30 4.02 -16.16 -1.47
CA TYR A 30 4.68 -16.80 -2.61
C TYR A 30 5.84 -17.70 -2.16
N PHE A 31 6.70 -17.19 -1.26
CA PHE A 31 7.84 -17.96 -0.74
C PHE A 31 7.40 -19.19 0.08
N LEU A 32 6.33 -19.06 0.88
CA LEU A 32 5.79 -20.18 1.64
C LEU A 32 5.17 -21.27 0.77
N ALA A 33 4.65 -20.89 -0.39
CA ALA A 33 4.02 -21.81 -1.32
C ALA A 33 5.03 -22.62 -2.16
N LEU A 34 6.29 -22.20 -2.23
CA LEU A 34 7.35 -22.95 -2.92
C LEU A 34 7.69 -24.27 -2.21
N PRO A 35 8.04 -25.35 -2.93
CA PRO A 35 8.52 -26.58 -2.31
C PRO A 35 9.83 -26.32 -1.56
N GLY A 36 9.96 -26.82 -0.33
CA GLY A 36 11.16 -26.60 0.48
C GLY A 36 10.99 -26.94 1.96
N ARG A 37 12.11 -27.00 2.69
CA ARG A 37 12.14 -27.34 4.12
C ARG A 37 11.47 -26.25 4.96
N SER A 38 10.55 -26.65 5.85
CA SER A 38 9.81 -25.74 6.73
C SER A 38 10.72 -24.85 7.59
N ALA A 39 11.87 -25.36 8.03
CA ALA A 39 12.86 -24.59 8.79
C ALA A 39 13.42 -23.38 8.01
N VAL A 40 13.67 -23.54 6.70
CA VAL A 40 14.17 -22.44 5.85
C VAL A 40 13.08 -21.40 5.64
N LYS A 41 11.83 -21.85 5.51
CA LYS A 41 10.66 -20.97 5.40
C LYS A 41 10.45 -20.13 6.65
N ALA A 42 10.48 -20.76 7.82
CA ALA A 42 10.39 -20.08 9.10
C ALA A 42 11.55 -19.10 9.30
N PHE A 43 12.79 -19.51 9.00
CA PHE A 43 13.95 -18.63 9.08
C PHE A 43 13.81 -17.39 8.19
N PHE A 44 13.37 -17.56 6.94
CA PHE A 44 13.15 -16.44 6.03
C PHE A 44 12.07 -15.48 6.56
N LEU A 45 10.93 -15.99 7.05
CA LEU A 45 9.90 -15.14 7.63
C LEU A 45 10.41 -14.36 8.84
N ILE A 46 11.14 -15.01 9.74
CA ILE A 46 11.73 -14.36 10.91
C ILE A 46 12.73 -13.29 10.47
N LEU A 47 13.60 -13.60 9.50
CA LEU A 47 14.57 -12.65 8.96
C LEU A 47 13.89 -11.42 8.36
N MET A 48 12.87 -11.61 7.52
CA MET A 48 12.12 -10.49 6.96
C MET A 48 11.43 -9.70 8.06
N GLN A 49 10.91 -10.37 9.09
CA GLN A 49 10.27 -9.67 10.18
C GLN A 49 11.24 -8.84 11.02
N ALA A 50 12.45 -9.37 11.25
CA ALA A 50 13.55 -8.68 11.91
C ALA A 50 14.00 -7.45 11.10
N VAL A 51 14.06 -7.56 9.77
CA VAL A 51 14.38 -6.42 8.89
C VAL A 51 13.35 -5.29 9.05
N TYR A 52 12.04 -5.60 9.02
CA TYR A 52 11.01 -4.59 9.26
C TYR A 52 11.08 -4.03 10.69
N ALA A 53 11.31 -4.88 11.70
CA ALA A 53 11.50 -4.44 13.08
C ALA A 53 12.66 -3.44 13.20
N ALA A 54 13.80 -3.72 12.56
CA ALA A 54 14.94 -2.83 12.52
C ALA A 54 14.59 -1.49 11.86
N VAL A 55 13.86 -1.49 10.74
CA VAL A 55 13.41 -0.26 10.08
C VAL A 55 12.52 0.57 11.00
N PHE A 56 11.56 -0.05 11.70
CA PHE A 56 10.72 0.64 12.68
C PHE A 56 11.54 1.21 13.84
N LEU A 57 12.45 0.44 14.42
CA LEU A 57 13.29 0.88 15.53
C LEU A 57 14.21 2.04 15.12
N ILE A 58 14.84 1.94 13.95
CA ILE A 58 15.64 3.03 13.37
C ILE A 58 14.76 4.27 13.19
N ALA A 59 13.54 4.12 12.69
CA ALA A 59 12.62 5.23 12.51
C ALA A 59 12.27 5.91 13.85
N PHE A 60 11.92 5.14 14.88
CA PHE A 60 11.63 5.68 16.21
C PHE A 60 12.83 6.36 16.86
N GLU A 61 14.00 5.73 16.85
CA GLU A 61 15.22 6.31 17.43
C GLU A 61 15.67 7.57 16.70
N PHE A 62 15.50 7.61 15.38
CA PHE A 62 15.75 8.80 14.58
C PHE A 62 14.76 9.92 14.94
N LEU A 63 13.46 9.63 15.03
CA LEU A 63 12.41 10.61 15.34
C LEU A 63 12.48 11.15 16.77
N LYS A 64 13.01 10.38 17.74
CA LYS A 64 13.28 10.89 19.10
C LYS A 64 14.39 11.95 19.12
N LYS A 65 15.39 11.82 18.23
CA LYS A 65 16.58 12.67 18.21
C LYS A 65 16.47 13.83 17.22
N PHE A 66 15.71 13.65 16.14
CA PHE A 66 15.57 14.60 15.05
C PHE A 66 14.10 14.91 14.81
N ASP A 67 13.76 16.19 14.92
CA ASP A 67 12.42 16.70 14.64
C ASP A 67 12.24 16.76 13.10
N PHE A 68 11.64 15.71 12.53
CA PHE A 68 11.53 15.48 11.08
C PHE A 68 10.89 16.66 10.33
N PHE A 69 10.04 17.44 11.02
CA PHE A 69 9.33 18.59 10.45
C PHE A 69 10.13 19.91 10.48
N ARG A 70 11.25 19.97 11.22
CA ARG A 70 12.16 21.14 11.23
C ARG A 70 13.26 21.05 10.19
N MET A 71 13.47 19.90 9.54
CA MET A 71 14.43 19.78 8.43
C MET A 71 13.84 20.38 7.15
N THR A 72 14.48 21.44 6.64
CA THR A 72 14.20 22.07 5.33
C THR A 72 14.29 21.11 4.14
N ASP A 73 14.98 19.98 4.29
CA ASP A 73 15.15 18.95 3.26
C ASP A 73 14.02 17.90 3.19
N ALA A 74 13.03 17.96 4.09
CA ALA A 74 11.92 17.01 4.08
C ALA A 74 11.14 17.03 2.75
N THR A 75 11.07 18.20 2.09
CA THR A 75 10.39 18.35 0.79
C THR A 75 11.14 17.65 -0.36
N ALA A 76 12.47 17.70 -0.36
CA ALA A 76 13.30 17.00 -1.34
C ALA A 76 13.23 15.48 -1.14
N PHE A 77 13.22 15.02 0.11
CA PHE A 77 13.03 13.62 0.46
C PHE A 77 11.67 13.09 -0.02
N LEU A 78 10.59 13.84 0.24
CA LEU A 78 9.24 13.50 -0.23
C LEU A 78 9.14 13.47 -1.76
N LYS A 79 9.76 14.44 -2.45
CA LYS A 79 9.78 14.50 -3.91
C LYS A 79 10.50 13.30 -4.54
N ASN A 80 11.64 12.91 -3.98
CA ASN A 80 12.37 11.71 -4.41
C ASN A 80 11.58 10.42 -4.11
N GLY A 81 10.81 10.40 -3.01
CA GLY A 81 9.92 9.28 -2.66
C GLY A 81 8.90 8.95 -3.76
N VAL A 82 8.31 9.95 -4.40
CA VAL A 82 7.36 9.76 -5.51
C VAL A 82 8.01 9.05 -6.69
N ILE A 83 9.23 9.44 -7.07
CA ILE A 83 9.98 8.83 -8.19
C ILE A 83 10.25 7.35 -7.88
N PHE A 84 10.75 7.05 -6.68
CA PHE A 84 10.99 5.66 -6.26
C PHE A 84 9.69 4.83 -6.22
N HIS A 85 8.56 5.45 -5.88
CA HIS A 85 7.26 4.77 -5.89
C HIS A 85 6.81 4.45 -7.31
N LEU A 86 6.93 5.39 -8.25
CA LEU A 86 6.62 5.15 -9.66
C LEU A 86 7.51 4.06 -10.25
N LEU A 87 8.82 4.06 -9.94
CA LEU A 87 9.75 3.02 -10.38
C LEU A 87 9.37 1.65 -9.80
N LEU A 88 8.97 1.60 -8.52
CA LEU A 88 8.48 0.37 -7.90
C LEU A 88 7.17 -0.10 -8.53
N CYS A 89 6.22 0.79 -8.81
CA CYS A 89 4.97 0.44 -9.48
C CYS A 89 5.22 -0.09 -10.88
N ALA A 90 6.09 0.56 -11.66
CA ALA A 90 6.50 0.09 -12.98
C ALA A 90 7.16 -1.30 -12.89
N GLY A 91 8.02 -1.52 -11.89
CA GLY A 91 8.61 -2.84 -11.62
C GLY A 91 7.54 -3.89 -11.29
N LEU A 92 6.61 -3.59 -10.38
CA LEU A 92 5.53 -4.51 -10.01
C LEU A 92 4.62 -4.84 -11.20
N ILE A 93 4.30 -3.87 -12.06
CA ILE A 93 3.52 -4.09 -13.28
C ILE A 93 4.31 -4.95 -14.26
N TYR A 94 5.56 -4.59 -14.56
CA TYR A 94 6.41 -5.32 -15.48
C TYR A 94 6.58 -6.78 -15.05
N TRP A 95 6.94 -7.02 -13.79
CA TRP A 95 7.11 -8.36 -13.25
C TRP A 95 5.78 -9.11 -13.12
N GLY A 96 4.70 -8.45 -12.71
CA GLY A 96 3.37 -9.03 -12.63
C GLY A 96 2.85 -9.51 -13.98
N ILE A 97 2.96 -8.68 -15.02
CA ILE A 97 2.61 -9.04 -16.40
C ILE A 97 3.49 -10.18 -16.91
N ARG A 98 4.81 -10.10 -16.70
CA ARG A 98 5.75 -11.16 -17.08
C ARG A 98 5.43 -12.49 -16.39
N LEU A 99 4.87 -12.46 -15.18
CA LEU A 99 4.43 -13.64 -14.43
C LEU A 99 3.15 -14.24 -15.01
N LEU A 100 2.23 -13.40 -15.51
CA LEU A 100 0.93 -13.80 -16.06
C LEU A 100 1.01 -14.25 -17.53
N ILE A 101 1.96 -13.74 -18.32
CA ILE A 101 2.11 -14.09 -19.74
C ILE A 101 2.83 -15.44 -19.94
N ARG A 102 3.52 -15.97 -18.92
CA ARG A 102 4.28 -17.23 -19.07
C ARG A 102 3.33 -18.44 -19.15
N PRO A 103 3.48 -19.33 -20.16
CA PRO A 103 2.64 -20.52 -20.29
C PRO A 103 2.83 -21.48 -19.10
N GLU A 104 1.70 -21.95 -18.53
CA GLU A 104 1.62 -22.92 -17.42
C GLU A 104 2.46 -24.18 -17.67
N GLU A 105 2.54 -24.65 -18.92
CA GLU A 105 3.26 -25.88 -19.29
C GLU A 105 4.79 -25.80 -19.16
N LYS A 106 5.38 -24.60 -19.15
CA LYS A 106 6.86 -24.46 -19.17
C LYS A 106 7.52 -24.35 -17.79
N CYS A 107 6.77 -24.30 -16.69
CA CYS A 107 7.37 -24.09 -15.37
C CYS A 107 6.60 -24.75 -14.23
N PRO A 108 6.85 -26.04 -13.93
CA PRO A 108 6.33 -26.66 -12.71
C PRO A 108 7.02 -26.13 -11.44
N ASP A 109 8.29 -25.69 -11.52
CA ASP A 109 9.13 -25.66 -10.30
C ASP A 109 10.25 -24.61 -10.21
N ARG A 110 10.37 -23.61 -11.11
CA ARG A 110 11.57 -22.74 -11.09
C ARG A 110 11.37 -21.35 -10.46
N ILE A 111 12.16 -21.18 -9.40
CA ILE A 111 12.69 -20.00 -8.68
C ILE A 111 13.17 -18.82 -9.58
N ASP A 112 13.04 -18.91 -10.91
CA ASP A 112 13.67 -17.98 -11.86
C ASP A 112 13.12 -16.55 -11.82
N SER A 113 11.92 -16.34 -11.29
CA SER A 113 11.40 -14.98 -11.09
C SER A 113 11.70 -14.51 -9.67
N LYS A 114 12.88 -13.91 -9.44
CA LYS A 114 13.20 -13.21 -8.17
C LYS A 114 12.32 -11.96 -7.92
N GLY A 115 11.35 -11.68 -8.80
CA GLY A 115 10.46 -10.51 -8.70
C GLY A 115 9.60 -10.47 -7.44
N TRP A 116 9.31 -11.63 -6.81
CA TRP A 116 8.61 -11.69 -5.52
C TRP A 116 9.40 -10.99 -4.40
N LEU A 117 10.73 -10.90 -4.50
CA LEU A 117 11.57 -10.23 -3.52
C LEU A 117 11.26 -8.72 -3.46
N LEU A 118 10.78 -8.12 -4.56
CA LEU A 118 10.35 -6.71 -4.63
C LEU A 118 9.09 -6.44 -3.79
N LEU A 119 8.32 -7.48 -3.45
CA LEU A 119 7.18 -7.38 -2.55
C LEU A 119 7.61 -7.48 -1.08
N THR A 120 8.60 -8.32 -0.79
CA THR A 120 9.01 -8.61 0.59
C THR A 120 10.05 -7.64 1.13
N VAL A 121 10.98 -7.16 0.30
CA VAL A 121 12.05 -6.25 0.75
C VAL A 121 11.47 -4.86 1.01
N PRO A 122 11.80 -4.22 2.17
CA PRO A 122 11.38 -2.85 2.43
C PRO A 122 11.96 -1.93 1.35
N CYS A 123 11.07 -1.39 0.53
CA CYS A 123 11.42 -0.41 -0.46
C CYS A 123 11.75 0.94 0.22
N PRO A 124 12.57 1.83 -0.39
CA PRO A 124 12.88 3.14 0.21
C PRO A 124 11.61 3.95 0.54
N VAL A 125 10.55 3.77 -0.24
CA VAL A 125 9.27 4.46 0.03
C VAL A 125 8.46 3.80 1.15
N CYS A 126 8.60 2.48 1.31
CA CYS A 126 8.01 1.74 2.42
C CYS A 126 8.65 2.23 3.73
N ALA A 127 9.98 2.44 3.72
CA ALA A 127 10.69 3.08 4.82
C ALA A 127 10.16 4.50 5.06
N SER A 128 10.09 5.37 4.04
CA SER A 128 9.58 6.74 4.24
C SER A 128 8.15 6.78 4.79
N ALA A 129 7.28 5.86 4.37
CA ALA A 129 5.92 5.75 4.90
C ALA A 129 5.91 5.26 6.35
N ILE A 130 6.77 4.31 6.71
CA ILE A 130 6.97 3.88 8.11
C ILE A 130 7.41 5.08 8.97
N PHE A 131 8.38 5.86 8.50
CA PHE A 131 8.81 7.09 9.18
C PHE A 131 7.66 8.07 9.36
N LEU A 132 6.87 8.31 8.31
CA LEU A 132 5.73 9.20 8.35
C LEU A 132 4.66 8.72 9.35
N VAL A 133 4.35 7.43 9.35
CA VAL A 133 3.40 6.81 10.30
C VAL A 133 3.89 6.96 11.73
N CYS A 134 5.17 6.69 11.99
CA CYS A 134 5.75 6.84 13.32
C CYS A 134 5.74 8.31 13.76
N ALA A 135 6.08 9.24 12.87
CA ALA A 135 6.10 10.68 13.16
C ALA A 135 4.70 11.21 13.51
N PHE A 136 3.70 10.88 12.69
CA PHE A 136 2.31 11.27 12.98
C PHE A 136 1.78 10.62 14.26
N ALA A 137 2.11 9.35 14.52
CA ALA A 137 1.68 8.69 15.75
C ALA A 137 2.28 9.33 17.00
N LEU A 138 3.57 9.69 16.97
CA LEU A 138 4.23 10.39 18.07
C LEU A 138 3.66 11.79 18.29
N MET A 139 3.31 12.52 17.22
CA MET A 139 2.63 13.82 17.32
C MET A 139 1.22 13.70 17.89
N LEU A 140 0.49 12.64 17.55
CA LEU A 140 -0.91 12.45 17.95
C LEU A 140 -1.04 11.96 19.39
N PHE A 141 -0.07 11.16 19.87
CA PHE A 141 -0.07 10.60 21.23
C PHE A 141 1.29 10.76 21.93
N PRO A 142 1.72 12.01 22.23
CA PRO A 142 3.03 12.28 22.82
C PRO A 142 3.23 11.59 24.18
N GLY A 143 2.18 11.48 24.99
CA GLY A 143 2.22 10.79 26.29
C GLY A 143 2.38 9.27 26.22
N PHE A 144 2.29 8.68 25.02
CA PHE A 144 2.39 7.23 24.81
C PHE A 144 3.60 6.85 23.92
N ALA A 145 4.57 7.74 23.72
CA ALA A 145 5.69 7.55 22.80
C ALA A 145 6.44 6.23 22.97
N GLU A 146 6.75 5.83 24.22
CA GLU A 146 7.42 4.56 24.50
C GLU A 146 6.55 3.34 24.17
N ARG A 147 5.24 3.43 24.41
CA ARG A 147 4.29 2.35 24.07
C ARG A 147 4.09 2.25 22.56
N LEU A 148 4.04 3.39 21.84
CA LEU A 148 3.91 3.42 20.38
C LEU A 148 5.09 2.74 19.67
N CYS A 149 6.30 2.83 20.24
CA CYS A 149 7.49 2.16 19.74
C CYS A 149 7.29 0.64 19.58
N TRP A 150 6.50 0.03 20.45
CA TRP A 150 6.19 -1.40 20.40
C TRP A 150 4.85 -1.69 19.73
N MET A 151 3.85 -0.82 19.93
CA MET A 151 2.50 -1.02 19.39
C MET A 151 2.44 -0.93 17.86
N ILE A 152 3.12 0.03 17.23
CA ILE A 152 3.06 0.20 15.77
C ILE A 152 3.69 -0.99 15.04
N PRO A 153 4.92 -1.43 15.39
CA PRO A 153 5.50 -2.62 14.77
C PRO A 153 4.68 -3.87 15.07
N ALA A 154 4.17 -4.04 16.30
CA ALA A 154 3.32 -5.17 16.66
C ALA A 154 2.02 -5.20 15.83
N ALA A 155 1.36 -4.06 15.62
CA ALA A 155 0.18 -3.96 14.77
C ALA A 155 0.50 -4.32 13.32
N PHE A 156 1.62 -3.82 12.78
CA PHE A 156 2.09 -4.19 11.44
C PHE A 156 2.36 -5.70 11.31
N PHE A 157 2.99 -6.32 12.30
CA PHE A 157 3.27 -7.76 12.30
C PHE A 157 1.98 -8.58 12.40
N LEU A 158 1.05 -8.17 13.25
CA LEU A 158 -0.25 -8.83 13.38
C LEU A 158 -1.06 -8.75 12.08
N MET A 159 -1.09 -7.59 11.44
CA MET A 159 -1.71 -7.42 10.11
C MET A 159 -1.04 -8.28 9.05
N ASN A 160 0.29 -8.31 9.03
CA ASN A 160 1.05 -9.12 8.08
C ASN A 160 0.70 -10.61 8.22
N LEU A 161 0.70 -11.13 9.46
CA LEU A 161 0.29 -12.50 9.75
C LEU A 161 -1.18 -12.76 9.41
N PHE A 162 -2.07 -11.80 9.67
CA PHE A 162 -3.48 -11.87 9.33
C PHE A 162 -3.69 -11.99 7.81
N PHE A 163 -3.09 -11.10 7.01
CA PHE A 163 -3.19 -11.17 5.56
C PHE A 163 -2.52 -12.42 4.99
N LEU A 164 -1.38 -12.84 5.55
CA LEU A 164 -0.71 -14.07 5.17
C LEU A 164 -1.59 -15.29 5.43
N GLY A 165 -2.27 -15.33 6.58
CA GLY A 165 -3.24 -16.37 6.93
C GLY A 165 -4.43 -16.40 5.98
N ILE A 166 -4.99 -15.24 5.64
CA ILE A 166 -6.08 -15.13 4.65
C ILE A 166 -5.63 -15.66 3.29
N LEU A 167 -4.46 -15.24 2.79
CA LEU A 167 -3.93 -15.70 1.51
C LEU A 167 -3.67 -17.21 1.53
N ALA A 168 -3.17 -17.76 2.63
CA ALA A 168 -2.98 -19.20 2.80
C ALA A 168 -4.30 -19.97 2.77
N VAL A 169 -5.33 -19.48 3.46
CA VAL A 169 -6.66 -20.10 3.48
C VAL A 169 -7.32 -20.04 2.10
N ILE A 170 -7.33 -18.87 1.46
CA ILE A 170 -7.90 -18.67 0.11
C ILE A 170 -7.15 -19.54 -0.91
N GLY A 171 -5.82 -19.53 -0.88
CA GLY A 171 -5.00 -20.35 -1.76
C GLY A 171 -5.31 -21.83 -1.64
N LYS A 172 -5.47 -22.34 -0.41
CA LYS A 172 -5.83 -23.73 -0.15
C LYS A 172 -7.27 -24.06 -0.54
N MET A 173 -8.22 -23.16 -0.26
CA MET A 173 -9.65 -23.34 -0.52
C MET A 173 -9.95 -23.38 -2.02
N PHE A 174 -9.36 -22.46 -2.78
CA PHE A 174 -9.63 -22.32 -4.22
C PHE A 174 -8.60 -23.02 -5.11
N ARG A 175 -7.61 -23.74 -4.54
CA ARG A 175 -6.50 -24.39 -5.24
C ARG A 175 -5.82 -23.47 -6.28
N ILE A 176 -5.74 -22.18 -5.98
CA ILE A 176 -5.19 -21.18 -6.90
C ILE A 176 -3.68 -21.35 -6.96
N GLN A 177 -3.13 -21.37 -8.17
CA GLN A 177 -1.68 -21.37 -8.34
C GLN A 177 -1.05 -20.12 -7.69
N PRO A 178 -0.10 -20.29 -6.76
CA PRO A 178 0.52 -19.18 -6.03
C PRO A 178 1.15 -18.14 -6.94
N LEU A 179 1.65 -18.58 -8.11
CA LEU A 179 2.24 -17.74 -9.13
C LEU A 179 1.23 -16.74 -9.72
N ILE A 180 0.07 -17.23 -10.16
CA ILE A 180 -1.00 -16.41 -10.75
C ILE A 180 -1.56 -15.43 -9.72
N LEU A 181 -1.79 -15.90 -8.49
CA LEU A 181 -2.28 -15.05 -7.41
C LEU A 181 -1.30 -13.91 -7.11
N THR A 182 -0.01 -14.23 -6.99
CA THR A 182 1.03 -13.23 -6.73
C THR A 182 1.12 -12.22 -7.87
N GLY A 183 1.10 -12.66 -9.12
CA GLY A 183 1.12 -11.78 -10.30
C GLY A 183 -0.07 -10.82 -10.35
N ARG A 184 -1.29 -11.31 -10.10
CA ARG A 184 -2.50 -10.48 -10.01
C ARG A 184 -2.41 -9.45 -8.89
N MET A 185 -1.95 -9.86 -7.71
CA MET A 185 -1.78 -8.97 -6.56
C MET A 185 -0.69 -7.92 -6.81
N MET A 186 0.40 -8.25 -7.50
CA MET A 186 1.44 -7.28 -7.88
C MET A 186 0.88 -6.14 -8.74
N ILE A 187 0.09 -6.48 -9.76
CA ILE A 187 -0.56 -5.49 -10.63
C ILE A 187 -1.58 -4.67 -9.85
N LEU A 188 -2.43 -5.32 -9.05
CA LEU A 188 -3.45 -4.62 -8.25
C LEU A 188 -2.83 -3.63 -7.26
N ILE A 189 -1.77 -4.04 -6.55
CA ILE A 189 -1.03 -3.17 -5.62
C ILE A 189 -0.38 -1.99 -6.37
N ALA A 190 0.19 -2.24 -7.55
CA ALA A 190 0.82 -1.18 -8.35
C ALA A 190 -0.20 -0.16 -8.86
N VAL A 191 -1.33 -0.62 -9.40
CA VAL A 191 -2.44 0.24 -9.84
C VAL A 191 -2.99 1.05 -8.67
N TYR A 192 -3.19 0.41 -7.52
CA TYR A 192 -3.62 1.08 -6.30
C TYR A 192 -2.66 2.21 -5.87
N PHE A 193 -1.35 1.95 -5.89
CA PHE A 193 -0.37 2.99 -5.55
C PHE A 193 -0.33 4.13 -6.56
N ILE A 194 -0.42 3.84 -7.87
CA ILE A 194 -0.54 4.89 -8.89
C ILE A 194 -1.81 5.72 -8.64
N LEU A 195 -2.92 5.07 -8.33
CA LEU A 195 -4.19 5.73 -8.07
C LEU A 195 -4.09 6.67 -6.85
N ILE A 196 -3.48 6.24 -5.75
CA ILE A 196 -3.24 7.13 -4.60
C ILE A 196 -2.40 8.34 -5.01
N LEU A 197 -1.33 8.15 -5.79
CA LEU A 197 -0.46 9.25 -6.22
C LEU A 197 -1.19 10.27 -7.11
N LEU A 198 -2.17 9.81 -7.90
CA LEU A 198 -3.00 10.69 -8.74
C LEU A 198 -4.09 11.38 -7.93
N ILE A 199 -4.71 10.67 -6.99
CA ILE A 199 -5.85 11.16 -6.21
C ILE A 199 -5.41 12.13 -5.10
N ALA A 200 -4.34 11.82 -4.36
CA ALA A 200 -3.88 12.62 -3.23
C ALA A 200 -3.68 14.13 -3.53
N PRO A 201 -2.98 14.54 -4.61
CA PRO A 201 -2.82 15.97 -4.91
C PRO A 201 -4.14 16.65 -5.28
N GLN A 202 -5.08 15.93 -5.91
CA GLN A 202 -6.40 16.48 -6.27
C GLN A 202 -7.25 16.77 -5.01
N PHE A 203 -7.21 15.88 -4.01
CA PHE A 203 -7.88 16.13 -2.73
C PHE A 203 -7.26 17.31 -1.96
N GLN A 204 -5.93 17.46 -2.00
CA GLN A 204 -5.26 18.61 -1.39
C GLN A 204 -5.64 19.93 -2.08
N ALA A 205 -5.77 19.93 -3.40
CA ALA A 205 -6.23 21.09 -4.17
C ALA A 205 -7.71 21.41 -3.87
N ALA A 206 -8.58 20.39 -3.79
CA ALA A 206 -9.99 20.55 -3.44
C ALA A 206 -10.18 21.14 -2.03
N GLY A 207 -9.36 20.72 -1.06
CA GLY A 207 -9.39 21.29 0.29
C GLY A 207 -9.01 22.79 0.31
N LYS A 208 -8.02 23.19 -0.50
CA LYS A 208 -7.65 24.61 -0.67
C LYS A 208 -8.76 25.41 -1.34
N LEU A 209 -9.38 24.88 -2.39
CA LEU A 209 -10.51 25.52 -3.06
C LEU A 209 -11.72 25.67 -2.15
N TYR A 210 -12.03 24.64 -1.34
CA TYR A 210 -13.09 24.71 -0.34
C TYR A 210 -12.78 25.73 0.76
N ALA A 211 -11.53 25.81 1.23
CA ALA A 211 -11.11 26.82 2.20
C ALA A 211 -11.23 28.24 1.64
N ILE A 212 -10.87 28.46 0.36
CA ILE A 212 -11.05 29.75 -0.32
C ILE A 212 -12.54 30.06 -0.51
N ALA A 213 -13.35 29.08 -0.91
CA ALA A 213 -14.80 29.24 -1.09
C ALA A 213 -15.55 29.45 0.23
N ARG A 214 -15.00 28.98 1.36
CA ARG A 214 -15.54 29.24 2.70
C ARG A 214 -15.05 30.58 3.27
N ALA A 215 -13.85 31.00 2.91
CA ALA A 215 -13.30 32.30 3.31
C ALA A 215 -13.88 33.46 2.49
N GLY A 216 -14.38 33.20 1.28
CA GLY A 216 -15.19 34.13 0.52
C GLY A 216 -16.68 33.89 0.76
N ASP A 217 -17.36 34.80 1.46
CA ASP A 217 -18.84 34.85 1.60
C ASP A 217 -19.55 35.18 0.26
N GLY A 218 -19.14 34.55 -0.84
CA GLY A 218 -19.74 34.70 -2.16
C GLY A 218 -20.40 33.39 -2.58
N GLY A 219 -21.74 33.34 -2.54
CA GLY A 219 -22.53 32.18 -2.95
C GLY A 219 -22.11 31.64 -4.32
N PHE A 220 -21.44 30.49 -4.32
CA PHE A 220 -21.09 29.77 -5.54
C PHE A 220 -22.34 29.03 -6.05
N SER A 221 -23.04 29.64 -7.01
CA SER A 221 -24.09 28.97 -7.78
C SER A 221 -23.43 27.98 -8.75
N ILE A 222 -23.16 26.77 -8.26
CA ILE A 222 -22.79 25.64 -9.12
C ILE A 222 -24.04 25.25 -9.90
N SER A 223 -24.11 25.68 -11.16
CA SER A 223 -25.17 25.31 -12.10
C SER A 223 -25.33 23.78 -12.12
N HIS A 224 -26.56 23.31 -11.88
CA HIS A 224 -26.98 21.91 -11.87
C HIS A 224 -26.50 21.10 -13.09
N LEU A 225 -26.21 21.78 -14.20
CA LEU A 225 -25.71 21.19 -15.44
C LEU A 225 -24.34 20.53 -15.28
N HIS A 226 -23.43 21.10 -14.48
CA HIS A 226 -22.10 20.52 -14.27
C HIS A 226 -22.15 19.26 -13.40
N MET A 227 -23.04 19.23 -12.40
CA MET A 227 -23.28 18.02 -11.60
C MET A 227 -23.84 16.89 -12.46
N VAL A 228 -24.79 17.19 -13.35
CA VAL A 228 -25.39 16.19 -14.25
C VAL A 228 -24.35 15.64 -15.24
N VAL A 229 -23.47 16.48 -15.79
CA VAL A 229 -22.41 16.04 -16.72
C VAL A 229 -21.40 15.11 -16.03
N VAL A 230 -20.98 15.43 -14.80
CA VAL A 230 -20.07 14.57 -14.02
C VAL A 230 -20.72 13.25 -13.64
N LEU A 231 -22.01 13.27 -13.29
CA LEU A 231 -22.75 12.07 -12.92
C LEU A 231 -22.95 11.14 -14.15
N LEU A 232 -23.29 11.72 -15.30
CA LEU A 232 -23.43 10.97 -16.56
C LEU A 232 -22.10 10.38 -17.03
N ALA A 233 -20.99 11.12 -16.89
CA ALA A 233 -19.66 10.60 -17.20
C ALA A 233 -19.27 9.43 -16.27
N GLY A 234 -19.62 9.50 -14.99
CA GLY A 234 -19.41 8.40 -14.04
C GLY A 234 -20.23 7.15 -14.36
N ILE A 235 -21.50 7.32 -14.75
CA ILE A 235 -22.39 6.21 -15.14
C ILE A 235 -21.91 5.57 -16.44
N ALA A 236 -21.46 6.36 -17.42
CA ALA A 236 -20.91 5.84 -18.68
C ALA A 236 -19.62 5.03 -18.47
N ALA A 237 -18.74 5.49 -17.56
CA ALA A 237 -17.51 4.77 -17.22
C ALA A 237 -17.79 3.44 -16.50
N LEU A 238 -18.78 3.41 -15.59
CA LEU A 238 -19.21 2.19 -14.92
C LEU A 238 -19.90 1.22 -15.89
N GLY A 239 -20.77 1.73 -16.79
CA GLY A 239 -21.44 0.94 -17.81
C GLY A 239 -20.46 0.30 -18.81
N GLY A 240 -19.41 1.03 -19.21
CA GLY A 240 -18.34 0.49 -20.06
C GLY A 240 -17.53 -0.63 -19.38
N LEU A 241 -17.33 -0.53 -18.06
CA LEU A 241 -16.65 -1.57 -17.29
C LEU A 241 -17.49 -2.85 -17.19
N PHE A 242 -18.81 -2.73 -16.99
CA PHE A 242 -19.72 -3.88 -16.89
C PHE A 242 -20.05 -4.53 -18.24
N TRP A 243 -20.05 -3.76 -19.32
CA TRP A 243 -20.24 -4.30 -20.68
C TRP A 243 -19.07 -5.19 -21.09
N ASN A 244 -17.83 -4.78 -20.79
CA ASN A 244 -16.63 -5.55 -21.15
C ASN A 244 -16.55 -6.89 -20.38
N VAL A 245 -17.04 -6.94 -19.14
CA VAL A 245 -17.10 -8.18 -18.34
C VAL A 245 -18.18 -9.16 -18.86
N SER A 246 -19.20 -8.67 -19.56
CA SER A 246 -20.29 -9.51 -20.08
C SER A 246 -19.99 -10.13 -21.44
N VAL A 247 -19.12 -9.51 -22.24
CA VAL A 247 -18.72 -10.02 -23.57
C VAL A 247 -17.71 -11.18 -23.43
N GLU A 248 -16.86 -11.17 -22.41
CA GLU A 248 -15.86 -12.23 -22.18
C GLU A 248 -16.45 -13.53 -21.62
N LYS A 249 -17.75 -13.57 -21.28
CA LYS A 249 -18.46 -14.79 -20.88
C LYS A 249 -19.21 -15.49 -22.02
N ARG A 250 -19.14 -14.98 -23.25
CA ARG A 250 -19.85 -15.57 -24.43
C ARG A 250 -18.94 -15.90 -25.62
N GLY A 251 -17.63 -15.73 -25.51
CA GLY A 251 -16.64 -16.23 -26.48
C GLY A 251 -15.89 -17.43 -25.89
#